data_AF-A0A8T3YCE5-F1
#
_entry.id   AF-A0A8T3YCE5-F1
#
_cell.length_a   1.000
_cell.length_b   1.000
_cell.length_c   1.000
_cell.angle_alpha   90.00
_cell.angle_beta   90.00
_cell.angle_gamma   90.00
#
_symmetry.space_group_name_H-M   'P 1'
#
loop_
_entity.id
_entity.type
_entity.pdbx_description
1 polymer ?
#
loop_
_entity_poly.entity_id
_entity_poly.type
_entity_poly.pdbx_seq_one_letter_code
_entity_poly.pdbx_strand_id
1 'polypeptide(L)'
;MNVEMVFIFVFVIIVISFVLVATLNLFGRSTLQTCRSGLDAQTNSLRNDVLDIYTTAKDSTKSVTIPVDTSCVRKVCFFNPQDPGPNPSKGWEGNPTYEPVIENQGYSIGFIGNDNSFEGFVIDKLSPSESLCIESTEKLVLVNRGPSVDMEFSEE
;
A
#
# COMPACT_ATOMS: atom_id res chain seq x y z
N MET A 1 -50.89 -10.94 26.24
CA MET A 1 -49.66 -10.12 26.15
C MET A 1 -50.07 -8.78 25.53
N ASN A 2 -49.89 -7.66 26.23
CA ASN A 2 -50.37 -6.36 25.76
C ASN A 2 -49.64 -5.94 24.48
N VAL A 3 -50.40 -5.43 23.50
CA VAL A 3 -49.87 -4.97 22.19
C VAL A 3 -48.76 -3.93 22.37
N GLU A 4 -48.84 -3.12 23.43
CA GLU A 4 -47.80 -2.17 23.84
C GLU A 4 -46.46 -2.84 24.17
N MET A 5 -46.46 -4.00 24.85
CA MET A 5 -45.22 -4.73 25.12
C MET A 5 -44.58 -5.24 23.82
N VAL A 6 -45.39 -5.73 22.86
CA VAL A 6 -44.87 -6.20 21.57
C VAL A 6 -44.19 -5.05 20.82
N PHE A 7 -44.79 -3.86 20.80
CA PHE A 7 -44.20 -2.68 20.17
C PHE A 7 -42.89 -2.25 20.84
N ILE A 8 -42.81 -2.28 22.18
CA ILE A 8 -41.58 -1.96 22.91
C ILE A 8 -40.49 -2.97 22.59
N PHE A 9 -40.79 -4.26 22.55
CA PHE A 9 -39.81 -5.30 22.20
C PHE A 9 -39.28 -5.14 20.77
N VAL A 10 -40.15 -4.87 19.80
CA VAL A 10 -39.73 -4.63 18.40
C VAL A 10 -38.85 -3.38 18.30
N PHE A 11 -39.22 -2.29 18.98
CA PHE A 11 -38.44 -1.05 18.98
C PHE A 11 -37.06 -1.25 19.61
N VAL A 12 -36.98 -1.95 20.75
CA VAL A 12 -35.70 -2.25 21.42
C VAL A 12 -34.79 -3.10 20.53
N ILE A 13 -35.33 -4.10 19.83
CA ILE A 13 -34.54 -4.93 18.90
C ILE A 13 -33.96 -4.06 17.78
N ILE A 14 -34.77 -3.19 17.17
CA ILE A 14 -34.31 -2.29 16.09
C ILE A 14 -33.21 -1.35 16.58
N VAL A 15 -33.38 -0.74 17.76
CA VAL A 15 -32.38 0.17 18.34
C VAL A 15 -31.07 -0.57 18.64
N ILE A 16 -31.14 -1.77 19.24
CA ILE A 16 -29.95 -2.58 19.53
C ILE A 16 -29.24 -3.00 18.23
N SER A 17 -29.99 -3.42 17.19
CA SER A 17 -29.42 -3.73 15.89
C SER A 17 -28.72 -2.53 15.26
N PHE A 18 -29.30 -1.33 15.36
CA PHE A 18 -28.70 -0.11 14.83
C PHE A 18 -27.41 0.27 15.57
N VAL A 19 -27.41 0.15 16.91
CA VAL A 19 -26.22 0.40 17.74
C VAL A 19 -25.11 -0.61 17.45
N LEU A 20 -25.44 -1.89 17.25
CA LEU A 20 -24.47 -2.93 16.87
C LEU A 20 -23.87 -2.68 15.48
N VAL A 21 -24.69 -2.32 14.49
CA VAL A 21 -24.19 -2.01 13.13
C VAL A 21 -23.33 -0.74 13.12
N ALA A 22 -23.69 0.28 13.89
CA ALA A 22 -22.92 1.51 14.00
C ALA A 22 -21.57 1.28 14.71
N THR A 23 -21.55 0.48 15.78
CA THR A 23 -20.31 0.13 16.49
C THR A 23 -19.40 -0.75 15.63
N LEU A 24 -19.93 -1.75 14.93
CA LEU A 24 -19.14 -2.59 14.02
C LEU A 24 -18.48 -1.79 12.87
N ASN A 25 -19.17 -0.79 12.32
CA ASN A 25 -18.60 0.09 11.29
C ASN A 25 -17.54 1.06 11.82
N LEU A 26 -17.55 1.39 13.12
CA LEU A 26 -16.53 2.23 13.76
C LEU A 26 -15.24 1.47 14.09
N PHE A 27 -15.35 0.18 14.43
CA PHE A 27 -14.20 -0.69 14.73
C PHE A 27 -13.63 -1.41 13.50
N GLY A 28 -14.36 -1.45 12.38
CA GLY A 28 -13.91 -2.04 11.11
C GLY A 28 -12.96 -1.17 10.28
N ARG A 29 -12.28 -0.18 10.88
CA ARG A 29 -11.25 0.59 10.18
C ARG A 29 -10.03 -0.31 9.98
N SER A 30 -9.58 -0.46 8.74
CA SER A 30 -8.40 -1.27 8.42
C SER A 30 -7.17 -0.75 9.16
N THR A 31 -6.24 -1.64 9.48
CA THR A 31 -4.99 -1.25 10.16
C THR A 31 -4.15 -0.28 9.33
N LEU A 32 -4.28 -0.30 7.99
CA LEU A 32 -3.67 0.70 7.12
C LEU A 32 -4.31 2.08 7.24
N GLN A 33 -5.62 2.17 7.47
CA GLN A 33 -6.31 3.47 7.59
C GLN A 33 -5.81 4.28 8.79
N THR A 34 -5.42 3.60 9.87
CA THR A 34 -4.75 4.22 11.03
C THR A 34 -3.35 4.72 10.72
N CYS A 35 -2.63 4.09 9.79
CA CYS A 35 -1.26 4.47 9.39
C CYS A 35 -1.20 5.40 8.17
N ARG A 36 -2.33 5.71 7.54
CA ARG A 36 -2.41 6.39 6.25
C ARG A 36 -1.56 7.66 6.17
N SER A 37 -1.58 8.52 7.19
CA SER A 37 -0.78 9.74 7.20
C SER A 37 0.73 9.47 7.16
N GLY A 38 1.18 8.37 7.79
CA GLY A 38 2.57 7.92 7.73
C GLY A 38 2.93 7.39 6.35
N LEU A 39 2.04 6.60 5.73
CA LEU A 39 2.22 6.08 4.37
C LEU A 39 2.25 7.21 3.32
N ASP A 40 1.37 8.21 3.47
CA ASP A 40 1.35 9.41 2.64
C ASP A 40 2.66 10.19 2.76
N ALA A 41 3.15 10.41 3.98
CA ALA A 41 4.41 11.12 4.22
C ALA A 41 5.60 10.36 3.62
N GLN A 42 5.66 9.04 3.81
CA GLN A 42 6.68 8.17 3.24
C GLN A 42 6.66 8.20 1.71
N THR A 43 5.47 8.08 1.11
CA THR A 43 5.28 8.12 -0.35
C THR A 43 5.70 9.48 -0.92
N ASN A 44 5.35 10.58 -0.24
CA ASN A 44 5.75 11.92 -0.67
C ASN A 44 7.27 12.13 -0.57
N SER A 45 7.92 11.60 0.47
CA SER A 45 9.38 11.62 0.58
C SER A 45 10.03 10.88 -0.59
N LEU A 46 9.56 9.65 -0.86
CA LEU A 46 10.08 8.85 -1.97
C LEU A 46 9.83 9.53 -3.31
N ARG A 47 8.66 10.15 -3.52
CA ARG A 47 8.37 10.93 -4.74
C ARG A 47 9.39 12.04 -4.95
N ASN A 48 9.78 12.76 -3.90
CA ASN A 48 10.79 13.80 -3.99
C ASN A 48 12.16 13.22 -4.33
N ASP A 49 12.53 12.08 -3.75
CA ASP A 49 13.79 11.40 -4.05
C ASP A 49 13.85 10.89 -5.50
N VAL A 50 12.74 10.36 -6.00
CA VAL A 50 12.59 9.92 -7.40
C VAL A 50 12.70 11.11 -8.36
N LEU A 51 12.05 12.23 -8.07
CA LEU A 51 12.14 13.43 -8.90
C LEU A 51 13.55 14.01 -8.91
N ASP A 52 14.19 14.06 -7.73
CA ASP A 52 15.56 14.53 -7.58
C ASP A 52 16.51 13.70 -8.46
N ILE A 53 16.54 12.38 -8.30
CA ILE A 53 17.43 11.51 -9.09
C ILE A 53 17.05 11.51 -10.58
N TYR A 54 15.77 11.61 -10.94
CA TYR A 54 15.34 11.69 -12.34
C TYR A 54 15.92 12.91 -13.08
N THR A 55 16.10 14.04 -12.37
CA THR A 55 16.66 15.28 -12.95
C THR A 55 18.18 15.28 -13.09
N THR A 56 18.85 14.24 -12.57
CA THR A 56 20.31 14.07 -12.68
C THR A 56 20.72 13.41 -14.00
N ALA A 57 22.03 13.19 -14.20
CA ALA A 57 22.52 12.46 -15.35
C ALA A 57 22.01 11.01 -15.36
N LYS A 58 21.83 10.44 -16.56
CA LYS A 58 21.54 9.02 -16.72
C LYS A 58 22.61 8.19 -15.99
N ASP A 59 22.17 7.08 -15.39
CA ASP A 59 22.95 6.13 -14.60
C ASP A 59 23.43 6.68 -13.25
N SER A 60 22.95 7.87 -12.85
CA SER A 60 23.12 8.35 -11.48
C SER A 60 22.32 7.48 -10.51
N THR A 61 22.88 7.25 -9.33
CA THR A 61 22.27 6.45 -8.28
C THR A 61 22.05 7.25 -6.99
N LYS A 62 21.00 6.91 -6.25
CA LYS A 62 20.72 7.47 -4.92
C LYS A 62 20.20 6.38 -4.00
N SER A 63 20.89 6.16 -2.88
CA SER A 63 20.41 5.25 -1.85
C SER A 63 19.26 5.88 -1.07
N VAL A 64 18.19 5.12 -0.88
CA VAL A 64 17.02 5.49 -0.09
C VAL A 64 16.72 4.41 0.94
N THR A 65 16.27 4.81 2.12
CA THR A 65 15.80 3.84 3.13
C THR A 65 14.28 3.85 3.12
N ILE A 66 13.68 2.69 2.89
CA ILE A 66 12.23 2.54 2.88
C ILE A 66 11.81 1.97 4.24
N PRO A 67 11.25 2.78 5.15
CA PRO A 67 10.78 2.27 6.43
C PRO A 67 9.58 1.35 6.26
N VAL A 68 9.55 0.24 6.99
CA VAL A 68 8.36 -0.62 7.10
C VAL A 68 7.89 -0.57 8.54
N ASP A 69 6.77 0.12 8.79
CA ASP A 69 6.12 0.14 10.09
C ASP A 69 5.34 -1.16 10.30
N THR A 70 5.99 -2.13 10.94
CA THR A 70 5.46 -3.48 11.18
C THR A 70 4.21 -3.48 12.08
N SER A 71 3.88 -2.36 12.73
CA SER A 71 2.66 -2.25 13.52
C SER A 71 1.38 -2.31 12.66
N CYS A 72 1.46 -1.91 11.38
CA CYS A 72 0.32 -1.85 10.47
C CYS A 72 0.61 -2.37 9.06
N VAL A 73 1.86 -2.34 8.61
CA VAL A 73 2.28 -2.80 7.28
C VAL A 73 3.02 -4.13 7.42
N ARG A 74 2.55 -5.13 6.68
CA ARG A 74 3.23 -6.42 6.54
C ARG A 74 4.34 -6.37 5.49
N LYS A 75 4.06 -5.74 4.34
CA LYS A 75 5.03 -5.57 3.27
C LYS A 75 4.74 -4.35 2.41
N VAL A 76 5.80 -3.78 1.85
CA VAL A 76 5.76 -2.69 0.87
C VAL A 76 6.23 -3.25 -0.46
N CYS A 77 5.44 -3.07 -1.51
CA CYS A 77 5.71 -3.60 -2.83
C CYS A 77 5.82 -2.48 -3.85
N PHE A 78 6.78 -2.62 -4.76
CA PHE A 78 6.97 -1.73 -5.91
C PHE A 78 6.61 -2.51 -7.16
N PHE A 79 5.80 -1.91 -8.02
CA PHE A 79 5.18 -2.60 -9.14
C PHE A 79 5.72 -2.07 -10.46
N ASN A 80 6.01 -3.00 -11.36
CA ASN A 80 6.22 -2.70 -12.76
C ASN A 80 5.02 -3.24 -13.57
N PRO A 81 4.17 -2.38 -14.16
CA PRO A 81 3.01 -2.82 -14.95
C PRO A 81 3.38 -3.52 -16.27
N GLN A 82 4.66 -3.49 -16.66
CA GLN A 82 5.18 -4.19 -17.85
C GLN A 82 5.90 -5.49 -17.49
N ASP A 83 5.94 -5.90 -16.21
CA ASP A 83 6.59 -7.12 -15.75
C ASP A 83 5.78 -8.35 -16.21
N PRO A 84 6.30 -9.18 -17.14
CA PRO A 84 5.49 -10.16 -17.86
C PRO A 84 5.31 -11.50 -17.13
N GLY A 85 5.56 -11.62 -15.82
CA GLY A 85 5.49 -12.95 -15.20
C GLY A 85 5.23 -13.04 -13.70
N PRO A 86 4.80 -14.23 -13.22
CA PRO A 86 4.58 -14.56 -11.81
C PRO A 86 5.87 -14.67 -10.97
N ASN A 87 7.00 -14.22 -11.51
CA ASN A 87 8.32 -14.20 -10.87
C ASN A 87 8.83 -12.75 -10.74
N PRO A 88 8.20 -11.94 -9.90
CA PRO A 88 8.80 -10.70 -9.45
C PRO A 88 10.02 -11.05 -8.57
N SER A 89 11.11 -10.30 -8.70
CA SER A 89 12.28 -10.48 -7.86
C SER A 89 11.92 -10.22 -6.40
N LYS A 90 12.02 -11.28 -5.58
CA LYS A 90 11.87 -11.30 -4.11
C LYS A 90 10.56 -10.64 -3.58
N GLY A 91 9.63 -11.50 -3.13
CA GLY A 91 8.61 -11.12 -2.13
C GLY A 91 7.24 -10.67 -2.66
N TRP A 92 7.12 -10.36 -3.95
CA TRP A 92 5.80 -10.29 -4.60
C TRP A 92 5.39 -11.70 -5.04
N GLU A 93 4.16 -12.09 -4.74
CA GLU A 93 3.52 -13.25 -5.34
C GLU A 93 2.23 -12.67 -5.88
N GLY A 94 2.07 -12.68 -7.20
CA GLY A 94 0.93 -12.08 -7.87
C GLY A 94 -0.37 -12.44 -7.15
N ASN A 95 -1.06 -11.42 -6.62
CA ASN A 95 -2.29 -11.62 -5.87
C ASN A 95 -3.47 -11.23 -6.76
N PRO A 96 -4.37 -12.19 -7.11
CA PRO A 96 -5.49 -11.93 -8.01
C PRO A 96 -6.48 -10.89 -7.45
N THR A 97 -6.40 -10.56 -6.16
CA THR A 97 -7.19 -9.51 -5.53
C THR A 97 -6.64 -8.11 -5.82
N TYR A 98 -5.32 -7.96 -5.92
CA TYR A 98 -4.66 -6.66 -6.01
C TYR A 98 -4.24 -6.31 -7.43
N GLU A 99 -3.85 -7.29 -8.25
CA GLU A 99 -3.44 -7.09 -9.64
C GLU A 99 -4.41 -6.23 -10.45
N PRO A 100 -5.74 -6.49 -10.44
CA PRO A 100 -6.66 -5.67 -11.23
C PRO A 100 -6.70 -4.22 -10.74
N VAL A 101 -6.51 -3.99 -9.44
CA VAL A 101 -6.54 -2.65 -8.86
C VAL A 101 -5.25 -1.90 -9.19
N ILE A 102 -4.10 -2.58 -9.08
CA ILE A 102 -2.77 -2.05 -9.42
C ILE A 102 -2.73 -1.64 -10.90
N GLU A 103 -3.19 -2.50 -11.80
CA GLU A 103 -3.20 -2.24 -13.25
C GLU A 103 -4.16 -1.11 -13.61
N ASN A 104 -5.40 -1.13 -13.11
CA ASN A 104 -6.40 -0.11 -13.46
C ASN A 104 -6.05 1.27 -12.91
N GLN A 105 -5.38 1.36 -11.77
CA GLN A 105 -5.01 2.63 -11.14
C GLN A 105 -3.58 3.07 -11.47
N GLY A 106 -2.75 2.20 -12.07
CA GLY A 106 -1.36 2.49 -12.41
C GLY A 106 -0.46 2.70 -11.19
N TYR A 107 -0.68 1.95 -10.10
CA TYR A 107 0.11 2.09 -8.88
C TYR A 107 1.56 1.66 -9.08
N SER A 108 2.50 2.52 -8.66
CA SER A 108 3.94 2.24 -8.67
C SER A 108 4.41 1.61 -7.35
N ILE A 109 3.69 1.86 -6.27
CA ILE A 109 3.96 1.34 -4.92
C ILE A 109 2.65 0.93 -4.24
N GLY A 110 2.68 -0.12 -3.43
CA GLY A 110 1.55 -0.56 -2.61
C GLY A 110 1.98 -1.06 -1.24
N PHE A 111 1.17 -0.72 -0.25
CA PHE A 111 1.33 -1.12 1.13
C PHE A 111 0.29 -2.18 1.45
N ILE A 112 0.76 -3.33 1.95
CA ILE A 112 -0.11 -4.44 2.35
C ILE A 112 -0.13 -4.50 3.87
N GLY A 113 -1.31 -4.37 4.43
CA GLY A 113 -1.54 -4.39 5.86
C GLY A 113 -1.44 -5.78 6.48
N ASN A 114 -1.30 -5.82 7.80
CA ASN A 114 -1.34 -7.07 8.58
C ASN A 114 -2.71 -7.78 8.46
N ASP A 115 -3.77 -7.02 8.21
CA ASP A 115 -5.14 -7.48 7.96
C ASP A 115 -5.42 -7.82 6.48
N ASN A 116 -4.39 -7.85 5.62
CA ASN A 116 -4.52 -7.95 4.16
C ASN A 116 -5.33 -6.80 3.54
N SER A 117 -5.39 -5.62 4.18
CA SER A 117 -5.78 -4.42 3.47
C SER A 117 -4.69 -3.99 2.49
N PHE A 118 -5.06 -3.24 1.46
CA PHE A 118 -4.15 -2.73 0.43
C PHE A 118 -4.37 -1.23 0.24
N GLU A 119 -3.29 -0.46 0.25
CA GLU A 119 -3.28 0.97 -0.11
C GLU A 119 -2.19 1.20 -1.15
N GLY A 120 -2.57 1.68 -2.33
CA GLY A 120 -1.66 1.91 -3.45
C GLY A 120 -1.45 3.39 -3.73
N PHE A 121 -0.25 3.73 -4.23
CA PHE A 121 0.09 5.09 -4.61
C PHE A 121 0.81 5.12 -5.96
N VAL A 122 0.63 6.24 -6.66
CA VAL A 122 1.34 6.55 -7.89
C VAL A 122 2.51 7.47 -7.58
N ILE A 123 3.69 7.10 -8.07
CA ILE A 123 4.89 7.93 -8.04
C ILE A 123 5.34 8.12 -9.49
N ASP A 124 5.20 9.35 -9.99
CA ASP A 124 5.63 9.69 -11.34
C ASP A 124 7.10 9.34 -11.54
N LYS A 125 7.42 8.81 -12.73
CA LYS A 125 8.77 8.39 -13.15
C LYS A 125 9.36 7.20 -12.41
N LEU A 126 8.74 6.70 -11.33
CA LEU A 126 9.13 5.43 -10.72
C LEU A 126 8.60 4.29 -11.57
N SER A 127 9.50 3.54 -12.18
CA SER A 127 9.20 2.33 -12.94
C SER A 127 10.30 1.33 -12.67
N PRO A 128 10.14 0.50 -11.62
CA PRO A 128 11.05 -0.60 -11.35
C PRO A 128 11.20 -1.48 -12.60
N SER A 129 12.36 -2.08 -12.80
CA SER A 129 12.60 -3.06 -13.86
C SER A 129 11.86 -4.37 -13.58
N GLU A 130 11.78 -4.75 -12.31
CA GLU A 130 11.06 -5.92 -11.82
C GLU A 130 10.21 -5.50 -10.62
N SER A 131 9.06 -6.15 -10.43
CA SER A 131 8.30 -5.91 -9.20
C SER A 131 9.04 -6.51 -8.02
N LEU A 132 9.04 -5.83 -6.86
CA LEU A 132 9.73 -6.31 -5.66
C LEU A 132 8.95 -5.96 -4.40
N CYS A 133 9.07 -6.75 -3.34
CA CYS A 133 8.53 -6.40 -2.03
C CYS A 133 9.58 -6.51 -0.93
N ILE A 134 9.44 -5.62 0.04
CA ILE A 134 10.20 -5.64 1.29
C ILE A 134 9.25 -5.86 2.46
N GLU A 135 9.65 -6.73 3.38
CA GLU A 135 8.89 -7.03 4.61
C GLU A 135 9.46 -6.30 5.84
N SER A 136 10.63 -5.68 5.68
CA SER A 136 11.32 -4.95 6.73
C SER A 136 11.96 -3.67 6.18
N THR A 137 12.37 -2.77 7.08
CA THR A 137 13.06 -1.54 6.67
C THR A 137 14.36 -1.89 5.95
N GLU A 138 14.44 -1.51 4.68
CA GLU A 138 15.55 -1.85 3.80
C GLU A 138 16.13 -0.63 3.08
N LYS A 139 17.41 -0.72 2.73
CA LYS A 139 18.08 0.24 1.87
C LYS A 139 17.96 -0.22 0.42
N LEU A 140 17.34 0.62 -0.40
CA LEU A 140 17.22 0.42 -1.84
C LEU A 140 18.03 1.49 -2.56
N VAL A 141 18.35 1.22 -3.83
CA VAL A 141 19.05 2.14 -4.71
C VAL A 141 18.08 2.57 -5.81
N LEU A 142 17.88 3.88 -5.92
CA LEU A 142 17.23 4.49 -7.07
C LEU A 142 18.26 4.67 -8.18
N VAL A 143 17.94 4.23 -9.39
CA VAL A 143 18.83 4.34 -10.56
C VAL A 143 18.12 5.11 -11.66
N ASN A 144 18.70 6.23 -12.11
CA ASN A 144 18.15 6.97 -13.23
C ASN A 144 18.44 6.24 -14.55
N ARG A 145 17.42 5.63 -15.17
CA ARG A 145 17.57 4.95 -16.47
C ARG A 145 17.44 5.89 -17.66
N GLY A 146 17.08 7.16 -17.43
CA GLY A 146 16.79 8.17 -18.46
C GLY A 146 15.29 8.45 -18.58
N PRO A 147 14.47 7.53 -19.12
CA PRO A 147 13.02 7.75 -19.23
C PRO A 147 12.27 7.54 -17.90
N SER A 148 12.88 6.80 -16.96
CA SER A 148 12.33 6.44 -15.67
C SER A 148 13.44 6.25 -14.63
N VAL A 149 13.02 6.13 -13.37
CA VAL A 149 13.85 5.76 -12.23
C VAL A 149 13.48 4.33 -11.84
N ASP A 150 14.51 3.49 -11.83
CA ASP A 150 14.45 2.09 -11.41
C ASP A 150 14.78 1.97 -9.92
N MET A 151 14.40 0.84 -9.32
CA MET A 151 14.64 0.56 -7.91
C MET A 151 15.24 -0.84 -7.75
N GLU A 152 16.41 -0.89 -7.12
CA GLU A 152 17.19 -2.11 -6.94
C GLU A 152 17.55 -2.31 -5.46
N PHE A 153 17.80 -3.55 -5.04
CA PHE A 153 18.40 -3.81 -3.73
C PHE A 153 19.85 -3.31 -3.73
N SER A 154 20.26 -2.68 -2.64
CA SER A 154 21.67 -2.32 -2.46
C SER A 154 22.50 -3.60 -2.31
N GLU A 155 23.37 -3.88 -3.27
CA GLU A 155 24.45 -4.87 -3.10
C GLU A 155 25.47 -4.26 -2.11
N GLU A 156 25.34 -4.57 -0.81
CA GLU A 156 26.41 -4.37 0.19
C GLU A 156 27.46 -5.50 0.09
#